data_AF-A0A812YSJ5-F1
#
_entry.id   AF-A0A812YSJ5-F1
#
_cell.length_a   1.000
_cell.length_b   1.000
_cell.length_c   1.000
_cell.angle_alpha   90.00
_cell.angle_beta   90.00
_cell.angle_gamma   90.00
#
_symmetry.space_group_name_H-M   'P 1'
#
loop_
_entity.id
_entity.type
_entity.pdbx_description
1 polymer ?
#
loop_
_entity_poly.entity_id
_entity_poly.type
_entity_poly.pdbx_seq_one_letter_code
_entity_poly.pdbx_strand_id
1 'polypeptide(L)'
;IMVFGTPVLMMCLARPFPQEVLAALTLLTSAFVYSNTLYMFIFAGLGLKRMLAQAKLDPASICEANALDLPVTPSSKYLQQRQTMDPKAVKHWVILPQYKEDIETVAMAMRSAAGSSMAKSNISILLAMEEREIGAEDKVKQLTELFKDQFEDIQANYHPKDLPNDPPGKASNVSHAFRYLISKVDSYENTILTVADADSEFGQGYFETLSWNFAECDPTERYTKIWQSPVFH
;
A
#
# COMPACT_ATOMS: atom_id res chain seq x y z
N ILE A 1 -24.28 11.09 10.41
CA ILE A 1 -24.72 12.43 10.86
C ILE A 1 -25.18 13.31 9.68
N MET A 2 -24.43 13.41 8.58
CA MET A 2 -24.75 14.36 7.51
C MET A 2 -26.10 14.14 6.77
N VAL A 3 -26.53 12.90 6.56
CA VAL A 3 -27.71 12.63 5.71
C VAL A 3 -29.04 12.84 6.45
N PHE A 4 -29.12 12.43 7.72
CA PHE A 4 -30.35 12.54 8.52
C PHE A 4 -30.27 13.57 9.65
N GLY A 5 -29.07 13.83 10.19
CA GLY A 5 -28.88 14.75 11.31
C GLY A 5 -28.98 16.22 10.90
N THR A 6 -28.39 16.59 9.76
CA THR A 6 -28.39 17.97 9.26
C THR A 6 -29.80 18.48 8.90
N PRO A 7 -30.66 17.71 8.22
CA PRO A 7 -32.04 18.13 7.95
C PRO A 7 -32.89 18.28 9.21
N VAL A 8 -32.75 17.36 10.18
CA VAL A 8 -33.48 17.41 11.45
C VAL A 8 -33.03 18.62 12.29
N LEU A 9 -31.72 18.87 12.36
CA LEU A 9 -31.17 20.05 13.04
C LEU A 9 -31.67 21.36 12.41
N MET A 10 -31.66 21.45 11.07
CA MET A 10 -32.16 22.62 10.35
C MET A 10 -33.66 22.84 10.56
N MET A 11 -34.45 21.76 10.63
CA MET A 11 -35.88 21.83 10.94
C MET A 11 -36.14 22.31 12.37
N CYS A 12 -35.32 21.90 13.34
CA CYS A 12 -35.39 22.39 14.72
C CYS A 12 -34.99 23.87 14.84
N LEU A 13 -33.96 24.31 14.11
CA LEU A 13 -33.47 25.69 14.12
C LEU A 13 -34.38 26.67 13.36
N ALA A 14 -35.14 26.18 12.37
CA ALA A 14 -36.06 26.98 11.58
C ALA A 14 -37.44 27.23 12.26
N ARG A 15 -37.72 26.60 13.42
CA ARG A 15 -38.96 26.77 14.19
C ARG A 15 -39.40 28.22 14.49
N PRO A 16 -38.51 29.17 14.82
CA PRO A 16 -38.91 30.54 15.12
C PRO A 16 -39.05 31.43 13.87
N PHE A 17 -38.76 30.90 12.68
CA PHE A 17 -38.77 31.65 11.42
C PHE A 17 -40.06 31.40 10.62
N PRO A 18 -40.44 32.34 9.73
CA PRO A 18 -41.63 32.20 8.89
C PRO A 18 -41.50 31.01 7.92
N GLN A 19 -42.64 30.43 7.51
CA GLN A 19 -42.73 29.11 6.87
C GLN A 19 -41.95 29.03 5.54
N GLU A 20 -41.75 30.17 4.88
CA GLU A 20 -40.99 30.34 3.65
C GLU A 20 -39.51 29.98 3.84
N VAL A 21 -38.94 30.30 5.02
CA VAL A 21 -37.53 30.00 5.35
C VAL A 21 -37.33 28.49 5.54
N LEU A 22 -38.29 27.82 6.16
CA LEU A 22 -38.27 26.37 6.33
C LEU A 22 -38.38 25.65 4.96
N ALA A 23 -39.26 26.14 4.08
CA ALA A 23 -39.40 25.60 2.72
C ALA A 23 -38.11 25.76 1.90
N ALA A 24 -37.46 26.93 1.97
CA ALA A 24 -36.20 27.17 1.27
C ALA A 24 -35.05 26.26 1.78
N LEU A 25 -34.91 26.10 3.09
CA LEU A 25 -33.86 25.26 3.69
C LEU A 25 -34.06 23.77 3.39
N THR A 26 -35.30 23.29 3.43
CA THR A 26 -35.63 21.90 3.09
C THR A 26 -35.40 21.60 1.61
N LEU A 27 -35.72 22.54 0.71
CA LEU A 27 -35.42 22.41 -0.72
C LEU A 27 -33.91 22.38 -1.00
N LEU A 28 -33.14 23.28 -0.37
CA LEU A 28 -31.70 23.38 -0.58
C LEU A 28 -30.96 22.14 -0.08
N THR A 29 -31.31 21.65 1.11
CA THR A 29 -30.74 20.42 1.66
C THR A 29 -31.12 19.19 0.84
N SER A 30 -32.36 19.10 0.38
CA SER A 30 -32.83 18.01 -0.50
C SER A 30 -32.10 18.02 -1.85
N ALA A 31 -31.91 19.19 -2.46
CA ALA A 31 -31.15 19.32 -3.70
C ALA A 31 -29.69 18.90 -3.54
N PHE A 32 -29.05 19.26 -2.42
CA PHE A 32 -27.68 18.87 -2.13
C PHE A 32 -27.54 17.34 -1.91
N VAL A 33 -28.45 16.74 -1.15
CA VAL A 33 -28.49 15.28 -0.94
C VAL A 33 -28.74 14.55 -2.26
N TYR A 34 -29.69 15.03 -3.07
CA TYR A 34 -30.00 14.45 -4.38
C TYR A 34 -28.79 14.51 -5.32
N SER A 35 -28.13 15.67 -5.41
CA SER A 35 -26.93 15.84 -6.25
C SER A 35 -25.82 14.87 -5.84
N ASN A 36 -25.46 14.82 -4.55
CA ASN A 36 -24.42 13.91 -4.07
C ASN A 36 -24.78 12.44 -4.27
N THR A 37 -26.05 12.08 -4.08
CA THR A 37 -26.54 10.73 -4.31
C THR A 37 -26.42 10.35 -5.79
N LEU A 38 -26.82 11.25 -6.70
CA LEU A 38 -26.69 11.06 -8.14
C LEU A 38 -25.21 10.92 -8.56
N TYR A 39 -24.33 11.78 -8.01
CA TYR A 39 -22.88 11.68 -8.19
C TYR A 39 -22.38 10.29 -7.76
N MET A 40 -22.74 9.81 -6.57
CA MET A 40 -22.33 8.47 -6.12
C MET A 40 -22.81 7.37 -7.05
N PHE A 41 -24.08 7.38 -7.49
CA PHE A 41 -24.58 6.34 -8.41
C PHE A 41 -23.86 6.33 -9.75
N ILE A 42 -23.60 7.51 -10.34
CA ILE A 42 -22.89 7.62 -11.62
C ILE A 42 -21.45 7.15 -11.48
N PHE A 43 -20.70 7.69 -10.51
CA PHE A 43 -19.28 7.40 -10.36
C PHE A 43 -19.02 6.01 -9.78
N ALA A 44 -19.86 5.50 -8.89
CA ALA A 44 -19.77 4.12 -8.43
C ALA A 44 -20.07 3.14 -9.57
N GLY A 45 -21.11 3.39 -10.38
CA GLY A 45 -21.43 2.55 -11.53
C GLY A 45 -20.33 2.54 -12.59
N LEU A 46 -19.79 3.71 -12.93
CA LEU A 46 -18.65 3.84 -13.84
C LEU A 46 -17.38 3.20 -13.26
N GLY A 47 -17.11 3.43 -11.97
CA GLY A 47 -15.99 2.84 -11.24
C GLY A 47 -16.05 1.32 -11.25
N LEU A 48 -17.20 0.74 -10.90
CA LEU A 48 -17.41 -0.70 -10.89
C LEU A 48 -17.27 -1.31 -12.29
N LYS A 49 -17.82 -0.66 -13.33
CA LYS A 49 -17.63 -1.10 -14.72
C LYS A 49 -16.17 -1.07 -15.14
N ARG A 50 -15.42 -0.03 -14.78
CA ARG A 50 -13.98 0.07 -15.04
C ARG A 50 -13.18 -1.00 -14.31
N MET A 51 -13.46 -1.21 -13.02
CA MET A 51 -12.82 -2.26 -12.22
C MET A 51 -13.13 -3.65 -12.76
N LEU A 52 -14.37 -3.92 -13.16
CA LEU A 52 -14.75 -5.21 -13.77
C LEU A 52 -14.13 -5.40 -15.16
N ALA A 53 -13.97 -4.33 -15.94
CA ALA A 53 -13.26 -4.39 -17.21
C ALA A 53 -11.77 -4.67 -16.98
N GLN A 54 -11.15 -4.01 -16.01
CA GLN A 54 -9.76 -4.24 -15.63
C GLN A 54 -9.53 -5.64 -15.04
N ALA A 55 -10.44 -6.15 -14.22
CA ALA A 55 -10.34 -7.50 -13.65
C ALA A 55 -10.40 -8.63 -14.70
N LYS A 56 -10.91 -8.34 -15.91
CA LYS A 56 -10.95 -9.29 -17.03
C LYS A 56 -9.73 -9.20 -17.95
N LEU A 57 -8.89 -8.19 -17.78
CA LEU A 57 -7.64 -8.08 -18.53
C LEU A 57 -6.63 -9.07 -17.93
N ASP A 58 -5.87 -9.74 -18.80
CA ASP A 58 -4.78 -10.60 -18.35
C ASP A 58 -3.75 -9.74 -17.57
N PRO A 59 -3.27 -10.18 -16.40
CA PRO A 59 -2.33 -9.41 -15.58
C PRO A 59 -1.10 -8.92 -16.35
N ALA A 60 -0.63 -9.71 -17.33
CA ALA A 60 0.45 -9.35 -18.24
C ALA A 60 0.16 -8.08 -19.07
N SER A 61 -1.07 -7.93 -19.57
CA SER A 61 -1.48 -6.78 -20.39
C SER A 61 -1.65 -5.49 -19.58
N ILE A 62 -2.00 -5.58 -18.29
CA ILE A 62 -2.09 -4.42 -17.39
C ILE A 62 -0.69 -3.90 -17.05
N CYS A 63 0.27 -4.81 -16.84
CA CYS A 63 1.67 -4.45 -16.66
C CYS A 63 2.23 -3.75 -17.89
N GLU A 64 1.93 -4.23 -19.10
CA GLU A 64 2.35 -3.58 -20.36
C GLU A 64 1.67 -2.21 -20.58
N ALA A 65 0.37 -2.09 -20.30
CA ALA A 65 -0.38 -0.84 -20.53
C ALA A 65 0.00 0.29 -19.54
N ASN A 66 0.44 -0.07 -18.32
CA ASN A 66 0.96 0.88 -17.32
C ASN A 66 2.49 0.94 -17.28
N ALA A 67 3.18 0.21 -18.17
CA ALA A 67 4.62 0.28 -18.31
C ALA A 67 4.98 1.61 -19.00
N LEU A 68 5.34 2.59 -18.19
CA LEU A 68 6.37 3.54 -18.58
C LEU A 68 7.68 2.75 -18.75
N ASP A 69 8.02 2.38 -20.00
CA ASP A 69 9.32 1.85 -20.47
C ASP A 69 10.11 0.95 -19.48
N LEU A 70 9.43 0.09 -18.71
CA LEU A 70 10.08 -0.91 -17.88
C LEU A 70 10.05 -2.25 -18.63
N PRO A 71 11.20 -2.93 -18.81
CA PRO A 71 11.27 -4.19 -19.53
C PRO A 71 10.74 -5.32 -18.64
N VAL A 72 9.41 -5.41 -18.49
CA VAL A 72 8.75 -6.54 -17.86
C VAL A 72 8.19 -7.41 -18.96
N THR A 73 9.05 -8.22 -19.59
CA THR A 73 8.55 -9.33 -20.42
C THR A 73 7.96 -10.39 -19.50
N PRO A 74 6.65 -10.69 -19.58
CA PRO A 74 6.06 -11.81 -18.85
C PRO A 74 6.59 -13.09 -19.50
N SER A 75 7.67 -13.62 -18.97
CA SER A 75 8.29 -14.82 -19.50
C SER A 75 7.34 -16.00 -19.32
N SER A 76 6.79 -16.54 -20.40
CA SER A 76 5.98 -17.78 -20.46
C SER A 76 6.64 -19.01 -19.80
N LYS A 77 7.86 -18.90 -19.29
CA LYS A 77 8.59 -19.90 -18.48
C LYS A 77 8.01 -20.13 -17.09
N TYR A 78 7.30 -19.16 -16.49
CA TYR A 78 6.84 -19.26 -15.09
C TYR A 78 5.79 -20.36 -14.84
N LEU A 79 5.13 -20.85 -15.89
CA LEU A 79 4.05 -21.84 -15.78
C LEU A 79 4.49 -23.31 -15.74
N GLN A 80 5.80 -23.63 -15.85
CA GLN A 80 6.23 -25.01 -16.10
C GLN A 80 7.12 -25.69 -15.03
N GLN A 81 7.48 -25.06 -13.92
CA GLN A 81 8.25 -25.76 -12.88
C GLN A 81 7.47 -25.92 -11.57
N ARG A 82 6.87 -27.11 -11.43
CA ARG A 82 6.58 -27.74 -10.14
C ARG A 82 7.91 -27.98 -9.40
N GLN A 83 8.50 -26.93 -8.86
CA GLN A 83 9.57 -27.04 -7.88
C GLN A 83 8.97 -26.73 -6.51
N THR A 84 9.04 -27.73 -5.63
CA THR A 84 8.94 -27.50 -4.18
C THR A 84 10.01 -26.48 -3.82
N MET A 85 9.60 -25.31 -3.34
CA MET A 85 10.51 -24.25 -2.92
C MET A 85 10.93 -24.53 -1.49
N ASP A 86 12.22 -24.39 -1.17
CA ASP A 86 12.64 -24.38 0.23
C ASP A 86 12.16 -23.07 0.88
N PRO A 87 11.39 -23.11 1.99
CA PRO A 87 10.99 -21.91 2.72
C PRO A 87 12.18 -20.98 3.04
N LYS A 88 13.38 -21.54 3.27
CA LYS A 88 14.59 -20.75 3.56
C LYS A 88 15.14 -20.02 2.35
N ALA A 89 14.74 -20.40 1.14
CA ALA A 89 15.13 -19.71 -0.08
C ALA A 89 14.26 -18.46 -0.35
N VAL A 90 13.16 -18.27 0.38
CA VAL A 90 12.26 -17.13 0.21
C VAL A 90 12.93 -15.84 0.71
N LYS A 91 12.89 -14.80 -0.11
CA LYS A 91 13.39 -13.46 0.18
C LYS A 91 12.22 -12.53 0.48
N HIS A 92 12.40 -11.63 1.44
CA HIS A 92 11.39 -10.66 1.85
C HIS A 92 11.90 -9.26 1.62
N TRP A 93 11.09 -8.47 0.93
CA TRP A 93 11.26 -7.02 0.86
C TRP A 93 10.16 -6.36 1.65
N VAL A 94 10.53 -5.60 2.68
CA VAL A 94 9.58 -4.82 3.48
C VAL A 94 9.70 -3.36 3.09
N ILE A 95 8.65 -2.82 2.47
CA ILE A 95 8.55 -1.39 2.17
C ILE A 95 7.91 -0.70 3.37
N LEU A 96 8.65 0.24 3.96
CA LEU A 96 8.18 1.13 5.03
C LEU A 96 8.03 2.55 4.44
N PRO A 97 6.82 2.93 3.95
CA PRO A 97 6.54 4.29 3.55
C PRO A 97 6.44 5.17 4.79
N GLN A 98 7.15 6.28 4.77
CA GLN A 98 7.17 7.24 5.86
C GLN A 98 7.19 8.68 5.31
N TYR A 99 6.43 9.54 5.98
CA TYR A 99 6.47 10.99 5.89
C TYR A 99 6.24 11.62 7.27
N LYS A 100 7.31 12.19 7.84
CA LYS A 100 7.34 12.89 9.15
C LYS A 100 7.11 12.00 10.40
N GLU A 101 7.16 10.69 10.30
CA GLU A 101 7.16 9.82 11.48
C GLU A 101 8.48 9.95 12.26
N ASP A 102 8.41 9.78 13.57
CA ASP A 102 9.60 9.85 14.41
C ASP A 102 10.52 8.64 14.17
N ILE A 103 11.83 8.85 14.34
CA ILE A 103 12.84 7.80 14.17
C ILE A 103 12.53 6.60 15.07
N GLU A 104 12.06 6.85 16.29
CA GLU A 104 11.74 5.78 17.24
C GLU A 104 10.57 4.91 16.76
N THR A 105 9.55 5.51 16.12
CA THR A 105 8.42 4.76 15.55
C THR A 105 8.89 3.79 14.48
N VAL A 106 9.68 4.28 13.52
CA VAL A 106 10.26 3.45 12.46
C VAL A 106 11.20 2.40 13.05
N ALA A 107 11.98 2.76 14.07
CA ALA A 107 12.88 1.84 14.75
C ALA A 107 12.11 0.74 15.50
N MET A 108 10.93 0.99 16.06
CA MET A 108 10.09 -0.07 16.65
C MET A 108 9.66 -1.09 15.59
N ALA A 109 9.17 -0.62 14.44
CA ALA A 109 8.81 -1.50 13.33
C ALA A 109 10.02 -2.32 12.85
N MET A 110 11.17 -1.68 12.62
CA MET A 110 12.41 -2.37 12.24
C MET A 110 12.90 -3.34 13.32
N ARG A 111 12.86 -3.01 14.62
CA ARG A 111 13.23 -3.95 15.69
C ARG A 111 12.33 -5.18 15.70
N SER A 112 11.03 -5.00 15.49
CA SER A 112 10.10 -6.13 15.43
C SER A 112 10.41 -7.06 14.25
N ALA A 113 10.74 -6.50 13.08
CA ALA A 113 11.20 -7.29 11.93
C ALA A 113 12.56 -7.98 12.17
N ALA A 114 13.50 -7.28 12.81
CA ALA A 114 14.81 -7.83 13.18
C ALA A 114 14.71 -8.97 14.22
N GLY A 115 13.59 -9.07 14.94
CA GLY A 115 13.31 -10.17 15.86
C GLY A 115 13.08 -11.52 15.18
N SER A 116 12.87 -11.55 13.86
CA SER A 116 12.77 -12.80 13.09
C SER A 116 14.13 -13.47 12.96
N SER A 117 14.13 -14.81 12.99
CA SER A 117 15.34 -15.61 12.77
C SER A 117 15.89 -15.47 11.35
N MET A 118 15.07 -14.98 10.41
CA MET A 118 15.40 -14.79 9.00
C MET A 118 15.95 -13.39 8.68
N ALA A 119 16.00 -12.48 9.66
CA ALA A 119 16.27 -11.06 9.42
C ALA A 119 17.56 -10.81 8.63
N LYS A 120 18.68 -11.37 9.08
CA LYS A 120 20.01 -11.15 8.48
C LYS A 120 20.21 -11.81 7.12
N SER A 121 19.47 -12.87 6.83
CA SER A 121 19.73 -13.73 5.67
C SER A 121 18.73 -13.57 4.54
N ASN A 122 17.51 -13.10 4.83
CA ASN A 122 16.40 -13.12 3.89
C ASN A 122 15.54 -11.86 3.90
N ILE A 123 15.67 -10.96 4.90
CA ILE A 123 14.83 -9.77 5.00
C ILE A 123 15.64 -8.54 4.58
N SER A 124 15.14 -7.85 3.56
CA SER A 124 15.63 -6.55 3.12
C SER A 124 14.59 -5.47 3.39
N ILE A 125 15.03 -4.32 3.90
CA ILE A 125 14.15 -3.19 4.21
C ILE A 125 14.33 -2.11 3.15
N LEU A 126 13.21 -1.60 2.62
CA LEU A 126 13.18 -0.41 1.78
C LEU A 126 12.48 0.73 2.53
N LEU A 127 13.28 1.70 2.97
CA LEU A 127 12.79 2.95 3.54
C LEU A 127 12.29 3.85 2.41
N ALA A 128 10.97 3.94 2.26
CA ALA A 128 10.32 4.76 1.24
C ALA A 128 10.06 6.16 1.81
N MET A 129 11.03 7.04 1.63
CA MET A 129 11.03 8.44 2.08
C MET A 129 10.34 9.35 1.06
N GLU A 130 9.90 10.53 1.50
CA GLU A 130 9.51 11.61 0.60
C GLU A 130 10.57 12.72 0.60
N GLU A 131 11.01 13.18 -0.57
CA GLU A 131 12.04 14.24 -0.71
C GLU A 131 11.61 15.56 -0.04
N ARG A 132 10.29 15.77 0.11
CA ARG A 132 9.74 16.95 0.77
C ARG A 132 9.91 16.94 2.29
N GLU A 133 10.33 15.82 2.87
CA GLU A 133 10.61 15.72 4.30
C GLU A 133 11.97 16.31 4.65
N ILE A 134 11.98 17.25 5.59
CA ILE A 134 13.20 17.89 6.09
C ILE A 134 13.96 16.90 6.96
N GLY A 135 15.23 16.63 6.64
CA GLY A 135 16.08 15.71 7.41
C GLY A 135 15.92 14.24 7.04
N ALA A 136 15.27 13.93 5.91
CA ALA A 136 15.06 12.56 5.45
C ALA A 136 16.36 11.76 5.32
N GLU A 137 17.41 12.36 4.76
CA GLU A 137 18.72 11.70 4.61
C GLU A 137 19.39 11.37 5.95
N ASP A 138 19.32 12.29 6.91
CA ASP A 138 19.92 12.10 8.23
C ASP A 138 19.16 11.04 9.03
N LYS A 139 17.83 11.00 8.88
CA LYS A 139 17.00 9.93 9.43
C LYS A 139 17.37 8.57 8.85
N VAL A 140 17.49 8.46 7.53
CA VAL A 140 17.90 7.22 6.85
C VAL A 140 19.28 6.78 7.36
N LYS A 141 20.27 7.68 7.43
CA LYS A 141 21.60 7.37 7.96
C LYS A 141 21.54 6.83 9.39
N GLN A 142 20.75 7.45 10.26
CA GLN A 142 20.59 7.00 11.64
C GLN A 142 19.95 5.61 11.71
N LEU A 143 18.90 5.34 10.94
CA LEU A 143 18.23 4.04 10.90
C LEU A 143 19.17 2.96 10.33
N THR A 144 19.85 3.24 9.22
CA THR A 144 20.80 2.30 8.61
C THR A 144 21.95 1.96 9.57
N GLU A 145 22.49 2.93 10.32
CA GLU A 145 23.53 2.66 11.31
C GLU A 145 22.99 1.90 12.52
N LEU A 146 21.79 2.23 13.00
CA LEU A 146 21.15 1.58 14.15
C LEU A 146 20.87 0.08 13.88
N PHE A 147 20.51 -0.27 12.65
CA PHE A 147 20.18 -1.63 12.23
C PHE A 147 21.26 -2.29 11.37
N LYS A 148 22.48 -1.76 11.43
CA LYS A 148 23.62 -2.32 10.73
C LYS A 148 23.79 -3.81 11.09
N ASP A 149 23.98 -4.64 10.06
CA ASP A 149 24.13 -6.09 10.16
C ASP A 149 22.95 -6.84 10.82
N GLN A 150 21.76 -6.23 10.91
CA GLN A 150 20.53 -6.90 11.38
C GLN A 150 19.67 -7.44 10.23
N PHE A 151 19.80 -6.86 9.04
CA PHE A 151 19.05 -7.23 7.83
C PHE A 151 20.00 -7.69 6.74
N GLU A 152 19.47 -8.38 5.73
CA GLU A 152 20.22 -8.71 4.52
C GLU A 152 20.65 -7.44 3.78
N ASP A 153 19.73 -6.50 3.64
CA ASP A 153 19.98 -5.20 3.04
C ASP A 153 19.03 -4.13 3.60
N ILE A 154 19.49 -2.87 3.60
CA ILE A 154 18.69 -1.70 3.95
C ILE A 154 18.92 -0.66 2.86
N GLN A 155 17.88 -0.43 2.07
CA GLN A 155 17.89 0.60 1.02
C GLN A 155 16.94 1.74 1.38
N ALA A 156 17.22 2.91 0.81
CA ALA A 156 16.33 4.06 0.89
C ALA A 156 15.99 4.56 -0.51
N ASN A 157 14.75 4.96 -0.68
CA ASN A 157 14.25 5.61 -1.87
C ASN A 157 13.56 6.91 -1.49
N TYR A 158 13.66 7.93 -2.34
CA TYR A 158 13.08 9.25 -2.09
C TYR A 158 12.08 9.57 -3.19
N HIS A 159 10.80 9.68 -2.83
CA HIS A 159 9.75 10.11 -3.74
C HIS A 159 9.92 11.60 -4.09
N PRO A 160 10.11 11.94 -5.38
CA PRO A 160 10.29 13.32 -5.78
C PRO A 160 9.05 14.18 -5.51
N LYS A 161 9.29 15.43 -5.10
CA LYS A 161 8.20 16.38 -4.77
C LYS A 161 7.40 16.89 -5.99
N ASP A 162 8.01 16.92 -7.17
CA ASP A 162 7.50 17.64 -8.36
C ASP A 162 7.19 16.71 -9.56
N LEU A 163 6.61 15.53 -9.31
CA LEU A 163 6.21 14.61 -10.38
C LEU A 163 4.88 15.04 -11.02
N PRO A 164 4.81 15.15 -12.37
CA PRO A 164 3.58 15.53 -13.05
C PRO A 164 2.51 14.44 -12.90
N ASN A 165 1.29 14.84 -12.52
CA ASN A 165 0.15 13.96 -12.27
C ASN A 165 0.36 12.92 -11.15
N ASP A 166 1.30 13.14 -10.24
CA ASP A 166 1.56 12.25 -9.10
C ASP A 166 1.29 12.99 -7.78
N PRO A 167 0.07 12.87 -7.22
CA PRO A 167 -0.29 13.61 -6.01
C PRO A 167 0.56 13.14 -4.81
N PRO A 168 0.84 14.01 -3.83
CA PRO A 168 1.51 13.62 -2.60
C PRO A 168 0.77 12.50 -1.86
N GLY A 169 1.51 11.58 -1.25
CA GLY A 169 0.99 10.68 -0.23
C GLY A 169 1.48 9.24 -0.34
N LYS A 170 1.05 8.44 0.65
CA LYS A 170 1.46 7.05 0.85
C LYS A 170 1.38 6.19 -0.42
N ALA A 171 0.27 6.27 -1.16
CA ALA A 171 0.07 5.46 -2.36
C ALA A 171 1.11 5.78 -3.46
N SER A 172 1.37 7.06 -3.71
CA SER A 172 2.35 7.52 -4.69
C SER A 172 3.78 7.18 -4.27
N ASN A 173 4.10 7.38 -2.99
CA ASN A 173 5.40 7.01 -2.43
C ASN A 173 5.66 5.49 -2.54
N VAL A 174 4.70 4.65 -2.15
CA VAL A 174 4.80 3.18 -2.30
C VAL A 174 4.92 2.78 -3.77
N SER A 175 4.16 3.40 -4.68
CA SER A 175 4.27 3.12 -6.12
C SER A 175 5.67 3.45 -6.66
N HIS A 176 6.23 4.58 -6.25
CA HIS A 176 7.59 4.99 -6.62
C HIS A 176 8.65 4.04 -6.04
N ALA A 177 8.51 3.66 -4.76
CA ALA A 177 9.39 2.69 -4.10
C ALA A 177 9.34 1.30 -4.74
N PHE A 178 8.16 0.84 -5.13
CA PHE A 178 7.99 -0.42 -5.83
C PHE A 178 8.69 -0.43 -7.20
N ARG A 179 8.58 0.66 -7.97
CA ARG A 179 9.30 0.80 -9.26
C ARG A 179 10.82 0.80 -9.07
N TYR A 180 11.30 1.53 -8.06
CA TYR A 180 12.71 1.52 -7.68
C TYR A 180 13.16 0.09 -7.36
N LEU A 181 12.38 -0.65 -6.55
CA LEU A 181 12.73 -2.00 -6.13
C LEU A 181 12.77 -3.00 -7.30
N ILE A 182 11.77 -2.98 -8.18
CA ILE A 182 11.74 -3.86 -9.37
C ILE A 182 12.99 -3.64 -10.23
N SER A 183 13.49 -2.40 -10.34
CA SER A 183 14.71 -2.12 -11.11
C SER A 183 15.99 -2.69 -10.50
N LYS A 184 15.94 -3.13 -9.23
CA LYS A 184 17.09 -3.61 -8.44
C LYS A 184 17.06 -5.11 -8.15
N VAL A 185 15.91 -5.75 -8.23
CA VAL A 185 15.75 -7.16 -7.88
C VAL A 185 15.97 -8.04 -9.11
N ASP A 186 16.93 -8.95 -9.02
CA ASP A 186 17.31 -9.84 -10.13
C ASP A 186 16.30 -10.97 -10.40
N SER A 187 15.57 -11.42 -9.37
CA SER A 187 14.57 -12.48 -9.48
C SER A 187 13.36 -12.26 -8.56
N TYR A 188 12.18 -12.48 -9.12
CA TYR A 188 10.90 -12.38 -8.41
C TYR A 188 10.34 -13.73 -7.97
N GLU A 189 10.94 -14.84 -8.41
CA GLU A 189 10.36 -16.18 -8.25
C GLU A 189 10.25 -16.60 -6.78
N ASN A 190 11.18 -16.17 -5.94
CA ASN A 190 11.24 -16.49 -4.51
C ASN A 190 11.08 -15.24 -3.62
N THR A 191 10.54 -14.14 -4.16
CA THR A 191 10.49 -12.86 -3.46
C THR A 191 9.07 -12.51 -3.04
N ILE A 192 8.89 -12.18 -1.75
CA ILE A 192 7.65 -11.66 -1.20
C ILE A 192 7.83 -10.18 -0.87
N LEU A 193 6.86 -9.38 -1.29
CA LEU A 193 6.80 -7.97 -0.96
C LEU A 193 5.78 -7.73 0.15
N THR A 194 6.22 -7.12 1.23
CA THR A 194 5.37 -6.67 2.33
C THR A 194 5.38 -5.15 2.35
N VAL A 195 4.21 -4.52 2.21
CA VAL A 195 4.03 -3.09 2.47
C VAL A 195 3.45 -2.96 3.87
N ALA A 196 4.17 -2.32 4.77
CA ALA A 196 3.77 -2.14 6.16
C ALA A 196 3.91 -0.69 6.57
N ASP A 197 3.08 -0.25 7.52
CA ASP A 197 3.12 1.13 8.00
C ASP A 197 4.35 1.30 8.90
N ALA A 198 4.87 2.53 9.00
CA ALA A 198 6.07 2.82 9.79
C ALA A 198 5.91 2.52 11.30
N ASP A 199 4.69 2.33 11.78
CA ASP A 199 4.31 1.96 13.15
C ASP A 199 3.84 0.49 13.28
N SER A 200 3.98 -0.33 12.23
CA SER A 200 3.57 -1.73 12.25
C SER A 200 4.58 -2.61 12.99
N GLU A 201 4.08 -3.42 13.93
CA GLU A 201 4.87 -4.44 14.62
C GLU A 201 4.66 -5.83 14.03
N PHE A 202 5.77 -6.53 13.77
CA PHE A 202 5.76 -7.91 13.29
C PHE A 202 5.94 -8.90 14.44
N GLY A 203 5.15 -9.97 14.43
CA GLY A 203 5.38 -11.11 15.32
C GLY A 203 6.68 -11.84 14.97
N GLN A 204 7.35 -12.43 15.96
CA GLN A 204 8.65 -13.08 15.78
C GLN A 204 8.68 -14.18 14.70
N GLY A 205 7.56 -14.89 14.51
CA GLY A 205 7.41 -15.95 13.50
C GLY A 205 6.71 -15.52 12.21
N TYR A 206 6.48 -14.22 12.01
CA TYR A 206 5.70 -13.70 10.88
C TYR A 206 6.33 -14.07 9.54
N PHE A 207 7.62 -13.77 9.37
CA PHE A 207 8.34 -14.00 8.11
C PHE A 207 8.60 -15.48 7.86
N GLU A 208 8.86 -16.27 8.91
CA GLU A 208 8.98 -17.72 8.84
C GLU A 208 7.69 -18.36 8.35
N THR A 209 6.56 -17.97 8.94
CA THR A 209 5.23 -18.47 8.59
C THR A 209 4.87 -18.07 7.16
N LEU A 210 5.16 -16.83 6.77
CA LEU A 210 4.91 -16.33 5.42
C LEU A 210 5.75 -17.10 4.37
N SER A 211 7.02 -17.34 4.67
CA SER A 211 7.91 -18.15 3.82
C SER A 211 7.41 -19.58 3.65
N TRP A 212 6.98 -20.20 4.74
CA TRP A 212 6.44 -21.56 4.74
C TRP A 212 5.16 -21.64 3.91
N ASN A 213 4.22 -20.72 4.14
CA ASN A 213 2.96 -20.66 3.40
C ASN A 213 3.17 -20.40 1.91
N PHE A 214 4.12 -19.53 1.55
CA PHE A 214 4.45 -19.25 0.15
C PHE A 214 5.08 -20.46 -0.55
N ALA A 215 5.99 -21.16 0.12
CA ALA A 215 6.65 -22.35 -0.39
C ALA A 215 5.69 -23.53 -0.58
N GLU A 216 4.79 -23.77 0.39
CA GLU A 216 3.75 -24.81 0.34
C GLU A 216 2.61 -24.48 -0.63
N CYS A 217 2.43 -23.20 -0.98
CA CYS A 217 1.42 -22.82 -1.95
C CYS A 217 1.69 -23.48 -3.31
N ASP A 218 0.60 -23.94 -3.95
CA ASP A 218 0.65 -24.45 -5.31
C ASP A 218 1.35 -23.42 -6.22
N PRO A 219 2.37 -23.81 -7.02
CA PRO A 219 3.11 -22.90 -7.88
C PRO A 219 2.22 -22.08 -8.84
N THR A 220 1.06 -22.60 -9.22
CA THR A 220 0.10 -21.91 -10.10
C THR A 220 -0.68 -20.79 -9.40
N GLU A 221 -0.81 -20.85 -8.06
CA GLU A 221 -1.52 -19.85 -7.27
C GLU A 221 -0.59 -18.95 -6.44
N ARG A 222 0.69 -19.33 -6.32
CA ARG A 222 1.65 -18.68 -5.44
C ARG A 222 1.76 -17.17 -5.65
N TYR A 223 1.74 -16.73 -6.92
CA TYR A 223 1.90 -15.33 -7.30
C TYR A 223 0.57 -14.59 -7.48
N THR A 224 -0.57 -15.25 -7.25
CA THR A 224 -1.92 -14.65 -7.33
C THR A 224 -2.57 -14.47 -5.96
N LYS A 225 -1.86 -14.83 -4.89
CA LYS A 225 -2.31 -14.68 -3.49
C LYS A 225 -1.75 -13.41 -2.86
N ILE A 226 -2.62 -12.74 -2.11
CA ILE A 226 -2.25 -11.67 -1.19
C ILE A 226 -2.27 -12.25 0.21
N TRP A 227 -1.17 -12.06 0.93
CA TRP A 227 -1.02 -12.53 2.31
C TRP A 227 -1.29 -11.38 3.26
N GLN A 228 -2.30 -11.52 4.11
CA GLN A 228 -2.66 -10.50 5.09
C GLN A 228 -2.56 -11.08 6.49
N SER A 229 -1.80 -10.39 7.36
CA SER A 229 -1.75 -10.72 8.78
C SER A 229 -3.09 -10.36 9.45
N PRO A 230 -3.55 -11.11 10.46
CA PRO A 230 -4.56 -10.60 11.37
C PRO A 230 -4.06 -9.30 12.02
N VAL A 231 -4.82 -8.23 11.87
CA VAL A 231 -4.55 -6.93 12.51
C VAL A 231 -5.15 -6.99 13.91
N PHE A 232 -4.30 -6.95 14.93
CA PHE A 232 -4.75 -6.78 16.32
C PHE A 232 -4.71 -5.29 16.65
N HIS A 233 -5.88 -4.72 16.96
CA HIS A 233 -6.05 -3.35 17.44
C HIS A 233 -6.07 -3.32 18.97
#